data_AF-A0A9P5TMV8-F1
#
_entry.id   AF-A0A9P5TMV8-F1
#
_cell.length_a   1.000
_cell.length_b   1.000
_cell.length_c   1.000
_cell.angle_alpha   90.00
_cell.angle_beta   90.00
_cell.angle_gamma   90.00
#
_symmetry.space_group_name_H-M   'P 1'
#
loop_
_entity.id
_entity.type
_entity.pdbx_description
1 polymer ?
#
loop_
_entity_poly.entity_id
_entity_poly.type
_entity_poly.pdbx_seq_one_letter_code
_entity_poly.pdbx_strand_id
1 'polypeptide(L)'
;MKSIFFTSLSILATFLIVSTSAKPLVDIESQEASPADADKVIKYIQDPNNAGNLNPSCFFSGQTAVQTVIKGKTYTSKKSAESALKDFQASKNCRVIAEVVANAGVSTGVLTDADWKRISKAFADQVAGQVYVLLGKDIRKGSVWETDEKDALKNNAKVTRVEISEIETDGSIKVTGRTKATL
;
A
#
# COMPACT_ATOMS: atom_id res chain seq x y z
N MET A 1 27.46 63.81 -34.53
CA MET A 1 27.35 65.08 -33.79
C MET A 1 25.98 65.13 -33.11
N LYS A 2 25.97 65.51 -31.83
CA LYS A 2 24.99 66.38 -31.14
C LYS A 2 23.54 66.39 -31.67
N SER A 3 22.58 65.96 -30.84
CA SER A 3 21.62 66.84 -30.13
C SER A 3 20.41 67.23 -31.00
N ILE A 4 19.17 67.50 -30.57
CA ILE A 4 18.45 67.67 -29.29
C ILE A 4 16.95 67.79 -29.69
N PHE A 5 16.03 67.27 -28.87
CA PHE A 5 14.64 67.68 -28.57
C PHE A 5 13.66 68.17 -29.67
N PHE A 6 12.39 67.73 -29.62
CA PHE A 6 11.27 68.45 -28.96
C PHE A 6 9.91 67.72 -29.11
N THR A 7 9.23 67.62 -27.96
CA THR A 7 7.77 67.51 -27.61
C THR A 7 6.65 67.38 -28.66
N SER A 8 5.63 66.57 -28.31
CA SER A 8 4.17 66.89 -28.29
C SER A 8 3.41 65.66 -27.74
N LEU A 9 2.83 65.65 -26.54
CA LEU A 9 1.56 66.23 -26.06
C LEU A 9 0.27 65.59 -26.63
N SER A 10 -0.55 65.06 -25.70
CA SER A 10 -1.96 64.61 -25.78
C SER A 10 -2.19 63.26 -26.50
N ILE A 11 -3.02 62.32 -26.03
CA ILE A 11 -4.42 62.46 -25.59
C ILE A 11 -4.78 61.38 -24.54
N LEU A 12 -5.58 61.85 -23.58
CA LEU A 12 -6.34 61.14 -22.55
C LEU A 12 -7.35 60.14 -23.16
N ALA A 13 -7.30 58.87 -22.75
CA ALA A 13 -8.43 57.96 -22.87
C ALA A 13 -8.51 57.10 -21.61
N THR A 14 -9.29 57.59 -20.64
CA THR A 14 -9.61 56.90 -19.40
C THR A 14 -10.57 55.75 -19.71
N PHE A 15 -10.09 54.52 -19.76
CA PHE A 15 -10.95 53.33 -19.66
C PHE A 15 -11.06 52.95 -18.18
N LEU A 16 -12.23 53.22 -17.58
CA LEU A 16 -12.65 52.55 -16.35
C LEU A 16 -12.91 51.08 -16.69
N ILE A 17 -12.01 50.19 -16.27
CA ILE A 17 -12.31 48.77 -16.14
C ILE A 17 -12.58 48.54 -14.66
N VAL A 18 -13.87 48.41 -14.32
CA VAL A 18 -14.29 47.90 -13.01
C VAL A 18 -13.97 46.41 -13.01
N SER A 19 -12.78 46.03 -12.55
CA SER A 19 -12.47 44.65 -12.23
C SER A 19 -13.21 44.28 -10.95
N THR A 20 -14.40 43.69 -11.09
CA THR A 20 -15.03 42.95 -10.01
C THR A 20 -14.13 41.75 -9.72
N SER A 21 -13.28 41.88 -8.70
CA SER A 21 -12.54 40.77 -8.11
C SER A 21 -13.54 39.85 -7.42
N ALA A 22 -14.18 38.97 -8.21
CA ALA A 22 -14.77 37.77 -7.68
C ALA A 22 -13.60 36.91 -7.21
N LYS A 23 -13.39 36.85 -5.89
CA LYS A 23 -12.48 35.88 -5.28
C LYS A 23 -12.83 34.51 -5.85
N PRO A 24 -11.86 33.74 -6.38
CA PRO A 24 -12.12 32.35 -6.69
C PRO A 24 -12.58 31.70 -5.39
N LEU A 25 -13.74 31.04 -5.45
CA LEU A 25 -14.17 30.09 -4.44
C LEU A 25 -13.02 29.10 -4.31
N VAL A 26 -12.41 29.10 -3.13
CA VAL A 26 -11.44 28.09 -2.73
C VAL A 26 -12.21 26.78 -2.75
N ASP A 27 -11.94 25.96 -3.76
CA ASP A 27 -12.30 24.55 -3.70
C ASP A 27 -11.63 24.00 -2.43
N ILE A 28 -12.44 23.69 -1.44
CA ILE A 28 -12.00 22.91 -0.29
C ILE A 28 -11.89 21.46 -0.78
N GLU A 29 -10.88 21.19 -1.60
CA GLU A 29 -10.33 19.84 -1.70
C GLU A 29 -9.33 19.70 -0.55
N SER A 30 -9.89 19.51 0.64
CA SER A 30 -9.16 19.16 1.86
C SER A 30 -8.66 17.72 1.72
N GLN A 31 -7.57 17.52 1.01
CA GLN A 31 -6.88 16.24 0.98
C GLN A 31 -5.40 16.46 0.70
N GLU A 32 -4.58 16.48 1.75
CA GLU A 32 -3.20 15.98 1.72
C GLU A 32 -2.67 15.86 3.16
N ALA A 33 -3.20 14.89 3.90
CA ALA A 33 -2.51 14.34 5.06
C ALA A 33 -1.64 13.15 4.59
N SER A 34 -0.52 13.45 3.93
CA SER A 34 0.64 12.54 3.79
C SER A 34 1.85 13.44 3.60
N PRO A 35 2.74 13.55 4.60
CA PRO A 35 3.70 12.49 4.97
C PRO A 35 3.64 12.02 6.44
N ALA A 36 2.90 12.73 7.31
CA ALA A 36 2.95 12.53 8.76
C ALA A 36 2.41 11.15 9.21
N ASP A 37 1.34 10.66 8.60
CA ASP A 37 0.70 9.41 9.03
C ASP A 37 1.50 8.17 8.61
N ALA A 38 2.02 8.13 7.38
CA ALA A 38 2.89 7.05 6.95
C ALA A 38 4.19 7.00 7.77
N ASP A 39 4.79 8.16 8.05
CA ASP A 39 5.99 8.25 8.89
C ASP A 39 5.70 7.80 10.33
N LYS A 40 4.50 8.10 10.87
CA LYS A 40 4.06 7.61 12.18
C LYS A 40 3.98 6.08 12.22
N VAL A 41 3.42 5.45 11.19
CA VAL A 41 3.38 3.98 11.09
C VAL A 41 4.80 3.40 10.94
N ILE A 42 5.65 3.99 10.09
CA ILE A 42 7.02 3.53 9.90
C ILE A 42 7.83 3.65 11.21
N LYS A 43 7.66 4.75 11.95
CA LYS A 43 8.28 4.92 13.27
C LYS A 43 7.78 3.87 14.26
N TYR A 44 6.49 3.55 14.24
CA TYR A 44 5.93 2.48 15.05
C TYR A 44 6.56 1.12 14.71
N ILE A 45 6.70 0.80 13.42
CA ILE A 45 7.34 -0.42 12.93
C ILE A 45 8.81 -0.51 13.37
N GLN A 46 9.55 0.59 13.24
CA GLN A 46 10.99 0.63 13.52
C GLN A 46 11.34 0.62 15.01
N ASP A 47 10.39 0.94 15.89
CA ASP A 47 10.59 0.89 17.34
C ASP A 47 10.73 -0.57 17.83
N PRO A 48 11.88 -0.95 18.43
CA PRO A 48 12.11 -2.31 18.91
C PRO A 48 11.12 -2.74 20.00
N ASN A 49 10.51 -1.81 20.74
CA ASN A 49 9.50 -2.13 21.74
C ASN A 49 8.21 -2.69 21.12
N ASN A 50 7.99 -2.44 19.82
CA ASN A 50 6.83 -2.93 19.09
C ASN A 50 7.08 -4.27 18.40
N ALA A 51 8.25 -4.90 18.56
CA ALA A 51 8.58 -6.16 17.87
C ALA A 51 7.55 -7.28 18.10
N GLY A 52 6.92 -7.34 19.28
CA GLY A 52 5.85 -8.29 19.60
C GLY A 52 4.52 -8.00 18.86
N ASN A 53 4.34 -6.79 18.36
CA ASN A 53 3.18 -6.39 17.55
C ASN A 53 3.41 -6.60 16.04
N LEU A 54 4.63 -6.99 15.65
CA LEU A 54 4.96 -7.28 14.25
C LEU A 54 5.04 -8.79 13.98
N ASN A 55 5.35 -9.60 15.00
CA ASN A 55 5.77 -10.99 14.80
C ASN A 55 4.91 -12.00 15.60
N PRO A 56 4.62 -13.19 15.05
CA PRO A 56 4.88 -13.58 13.66
C PRO A 56 4.01 -12.77 12.69
N SER A 57 4.46 -12.59 11.45
CA SER A 57 3.80 -11.71 10.46
C SER A 57 3.13 -12.49 9.33
N CYS A 58 2.05 -11.93 8.78
CA CYS A 58 1.37 -12.42 7.59
C CYS A 58 1.39 -11.40 6.45
N PHE A 59 1.79 -11.87 5.28
CA PHE A 59 1.70 -11.16 4.01
C PHE A 59 0.70 -11.87 3.10
N PHE A 60 0.05 -11.14 2.21
CA PHE A 60 -0.91 -11.74 1.27
C PHE A 60 -0.95 -11.00 -0.06
N SER A 61 -1.17 -11.71 -1.15
CA SER A 61 -1.34 -11.09 -2.46
C SER A 61 -2.01 -12.01 -3.48
N GLY A 62 -2.61 -11.40 -4.50
CA GLY A 62 -3.17 -12.12 -5.64
C GLY A 62 -4.51 -12.79 -5.38
N GLN A 63 -4.95 -13.54 -6.39
CA GLN A 63 -6.21 -14.25 -6.43
C GLN A 63 -6.07 -15.58 -7.18
N THR A 64 -7.01 -16.49 -6.98
CA THR A 64 -7.09 -17.75 -7.73
C THR A 64 -8.47 -17.88 -8.34
N ALA A 65 -8.53 -18.32 -9.60
CA ALA A 65 -9.76 -18.82 -10.20
C ALA A 65 -10.11 -20.18 -9.59
N VAL A 66 -11.22 -20.23 -8.85
CA VAL A 66 -11.69 -21.41 -8.13
C VAL A 66 -12.84 -22.04 -8.89
N GLN A 67 -12.77 -23.36 -9.06
CA GLN A 67 -13.80 -24.17 -9.68
C GLN A 67 -14.61 -24.90 -8.61
N THR A 68 -15.92 -24.73 -8.62
CA THR A 68 -16.84 -25.46 -7.75
C THR A 68 -17.82 -26.27 -8.59
N VAL A 69 -18.11 -27.50 -8.16
CA VAL A 69 -19.08 -28.37 -8.83
C VAL A 69 -20.38 -28.35 -8.04
N ILE A 70 -21.45 -27.82 -8.65
CA ILE A 70 -22.79 -27.78 -8.04
C ILE A 70 -23.72 -28.55 -8.98
N LYS A 71 -24.31 -29.64 -8.49
CA LYS A 71 -25.22 -30.52 -9.26
C LYS A 71 -24.62 -30.96 -10.61
N GLY A 72 -23.34 -31.33 -10.62
CA GLY A 72 -22.62 -31.79 -11.82
C GLY A 72 -22.22 -30.69 -12.81
N LYS A 73 -22.48 -29.41 -12.51
CA LYS A 73 -22.03 -28.27 -13.32
C LYS A 73 -20.86 -27.57 -12.64
N THR A 74 -19.84 -27.22 -13.42
CA THR A 74 -18.67 -26.46 -12.94
C THR A 74 -18.94 -24.96 -13.02
N TYR A 75 -18.71 -24.27 -11.92
CA TYR A 75 -18.77 -22.82 -11.80
C TYR A 75 -17.38 -22.30 -11.49
N THR A 76 -16.99 -21.19 -12.13
CA THR A 76 -15.72 -20.52 -11.84
C THR A 76 -16.00 -19.22 -11.10
N SER A 77 -15.35 -19.05 -9.95
CA SER A 77 -15.34 -17.81 -9.17
C SER A 77 -13.90 -17.36 -8.92
N LYS A 78 -13.73 -16.15 -8.37
CA LYS A 78 -12.42 -15.66 -7.92
C LYS A 78 -12.38 -15.68 -6.39
N LYS A 79 -11.29 -16.22 -5.84
CA LYS A 79 -10.98 -16.14 -4.41
C LYS A 79 -9.68 -15.36 -4.24
N SER A 80 -9.74 -14.20 -3.61
CA SER A 80 -8.54 -13.39 -3.33
C SER A 80 -7.84 -13.86 -2.05
N ALA A 81 -6.53 -13.64 -1.97
CA ALA A 81 -5.78 -13.86 -0.74
C ALA A 81 -6.35 -13.05 0.44
N GLU A 82 -6.80 -11.82 0.18
CA GLU A 82 -7.49 -10.97 1.15
C GLU A 82 -8.78 -11.62 1.68
N SER A 83 -9.62 -12.18 0.81
CA SER A 83 -10.88 -12.83 1.22
C SER A 83 -10.64 -14.07 2.09
N ALA A 84 -9.47 -14.69 1.96
CA ALA A 84 -9.06 -15.86 2.73
C ALA A 84 -8.21 -15.50 3.96
N LEU A 85 -7.86 -14.22 4.12
CA LEU A 85 -6.87 -13.76 5.10
C LEU A 85 -7.31 -14.01 6.53
N LYS A 86 -8.58 -13.79 6.86
CA LYS A 86 -9.10 -13.96 8.22
C LYS A 86 -8.86 -15.37 8.76
N ASP A 87 -9.24 -16.38 7.99
CA ASP A 87 -9.09 -17.79 8.39
C ASP A 87 -7.61 -18.19 8.40
N PHE A 88 -6.84 -17.72 7.41
CA PHE A 88 -5.41 -17.95 7.36
C PHE A 88 -4.70 -17.37 8.58
N GLN A 89 -4.99 -16.11 8.91
CA GLN A 89 -4.43 -15.40 10.04
C GLN A 89 -4.77 -16.08 11.36
N ALA A 90 -6.02 -16.50 11.56
CA ALA A 90 -6.44 -17.24 12.74
C ALA A 90 -5.64 -18.56 12.90
N SER A 91 -5.39 -19.27 11.78
CA SER A 91 -4.62 -20.52 11.81
C SER A 91 -3.13 -20.33 12.12
N LYS A 92 -2.56 -19.15 11.83
CA LYS A 92 -1.13 -18.85 11.98
C LYS A 92 -0.80 -17.98 13.19
N ASN A 93 -1.82 -17.38 13.82
CA ASN A 93 -1.68 -16.40 14.90
C ASN A 93 -0.67 -15.29 14.55
N CYS A 94 -0.79 -14.72 13.35
CA CYS A 94 0.13 -13.74 12.80
C CYS A 94 -0.48 -12.32 12.76
N ARG A 95 0.38 -11.32 12.52
CA ARG A 95 0.01 -9.91 12.38
C ARG A 95 0.05 -9.48 10.92
N VAL A 96 -0.99 -8.80 10.47
CA VAL A 96 -1.06 -8.23 9.13
C VAL A 96 -0.81 -6.73 9.19
N ILE A 97 -0.35 -6.14 8.08
CA ILE A 97 0.07 -4.74 8.08
C ILE A 97 -1.04 -3.75 8.44
N ALA A 98 -2.30 -4.06 8.12
CA ALA A 98 -3.45 -3.24 8.50
C ALA A 98 -3.62 -3.14 10.04
N GLU A 99 -3.31 -4.21 10.79
CA GLU A 99 -3.33 -4.17 12.26
C GLU A 99 -2.19 -3.33 12.81
N VAL A 100 -1.01 -3.39 12.18
CA VAL A 100 0.15 -2.58 12.55
C VAL A 100 -0.14 -1.09 12.36
N VAL A 101 -0.79 -0.73 11.23
CA VAL A 101 -1.28 0.63 10.97
C VAL A 101 -2.27 1.08 12.05
N ALA A 102 -3.23 0.22 12.41
CA ALA A 102 -4.20 0.52 13.46
C ALA A 102 -3.53 0.70 14.84
N ASN A 103 -2.56 -0.15 15.18
CA ASN A 103 -1.80 -0.05 16.43
C ASN A 103 -0.93 1.21 16.51
N ALA A 104 -0.48 1.73 15.37
CA ALA A 104 0.17 3.04 15.28
C ALA A 104 -0.83 4.21 15.44
N GLY A 105 -2.12 3.92 15.60
CA GLY A 105 -3.18 4.91 15.73
C GLY A 105 -3.39 5.70 14.44
N VAL A 106 -3.31 5.03 13.29
CA VAL A 106 -3.57 5.61 11.95
C VAL A 106 -4.72 4.84 11.30
N SER A 107 -5.61 5.57 10.64
CA SER A 107 -6.70 4.96 9.87
C SER A 107 -6.18 4.51 8.51
N THR A 108 -6.54 3.30 8.07
CA THR A 108 -6.12 2.81 6.73
C THR A 108 -6.70 3.64 5.58
N GLY A 109 -7.86 4.27 5.79
CA GLY A 109 -8.54 5.08 4.77
C GLY A 109 -7.88 6.43 4.45
N VAL A 110 -6.88 6.85 5.24
CA VAL A 110 -6.12 8.09 4.96
C VAL A 110 -4.81 7.84 4.21
N LEU A 111 -4.42 6.57 4.02
CA LEU A 111 -3.16 6.20 3.39
C LEU A 111 -3.32 6.08 1.87
N THR A 112 -2.39 6.70 1.13
CA THR A 112 -2.30 6.56 -0.32
C THR A 112 -1.64 5.23 -0.72
N ASP A 113 -1.73 4.86 -2.00
CA ASP A 113 -0.98 3.71 -2.55
C ASP A 113 0.54 3.84 -2.34
N ALA A 114 1.07 5.08 -2.39
CA ALA A 114 2.49 5.34 -2.13
C ALA A 114 2.84 5.11 -0.66
N ASP A 115 1.96 5.50 0.26
CA ASP A 115 2.13 5.24 1.69
C ASP A 115 2.12 3.74 1.97
N TRP A 116 1.19 2.99 1.38
CA TRP A 116 1.13 1.54 1.51
C TRP A 116 2.42 0.87 1.06
N LYS A 117 3.02 1.29 -0.06
CA LYS A 117 4.33 0.76 -0.50
C LYS A 117 5.43 1.01 0.52
N ARG A 118 5.54 2.25 1.03
CA ARG A 118 6.56 2.61 2.02
C ARG A 118 6.38 1.83 3.33
N ILE A 119 5.14 1.72 3.82
CA ILE A 119 4.80 1.00 5.05
C ILE A 119 5.04 -0.50 4.86
N SER A 120 4.60 -1.09 3.75
CA SER A 120 4.81 -2.50 3.41
C SER A 120 6.28 -2.87 3.33
N LYS A 121 7.09 -2.03 2.67
CA LYS A 121 8.53 -2.23 2.65
C LYS A 121 9.13 -2.17 4.06
N ALA A 122 8.80 -1.15 4.85
CA ALA A 122 9.30 -1.01 6.22
C ALA A 122 8.88 -2.20 7.11
N PHE A 123 7.66 -2.69 6.95
CA PHE A 123 7.16 -3.87 7.66
C PHE A 123 7.96 -5.11 7.26
N ALA A 124 8.11 -5.39 5.96
CA ALA A 124 8.91 -6.51 5.44
C ALA A 124 10.39 -6.45 5.87
N ASP A 125 10.99 -5.26 5.93
CA ASP A 125 12.36 -5.04 6.38
C ASP A 125 12.53 -5.27 7.89
N GLN A 126 11.44 -5.18 8.68
CA GLN A 126 11.51 -5.16 10.15
C GLN A 126 10.96 -6.39 10.86
N VAL A 127 10.11 -7.17 10.22
CA VAL A 127 9.68 -8.48 10.74
C VAL A 127 10.87 -9.42 10.96
N ALA A 128 10.69 -10.40 11.83
CA ALA A 128 11.72 -11.31 12.30
C ALA A 128 11.16 -12.70 12.60
N GLY A 129 12.02 -13.71 12.60
CA GLY A 129 11.65 -15.09 12.91
C GLY A 129 10.79 -15.72 11.80
N GLN A 130 9.62 -16.22 12.18
CA GLN A 130 8.69 -16.90 11.28
C GLN A 130 7.74 -15.91 10.59
N VAL A 131 7.73 -15.94 9.26
CA VAL A 131 6.82 -15.19 8.40
C VAL A 131 5.92 -16.15 7.64
N TYR A 132 4.65 -15.80 7.48
CA TYR A 132 3.68 -16.54 6.69
C TYR A 132 3.23 -15.71 5.49
N VAL A 133 3.09 -16.33 4.33
CA VAL A 133 2.67 -15.67 3.11
C VAL A 133 1.51 -16.44 2.50
N LEU A 134 0.39 -15.77 2.21
CA LEU A 134 -0.75 -16.34 1.50
C LEU A 134 -0.85 -15.76 0.08
N LEU A 135 -0.69 -16.59 -0.94
CA LEU A 135 -0.73 -16.15 -2.33
C LEU A 135 -1.90 -16.75 -3.10
N GLY A 136 -2.48 -15.97 -4.01
CA GLY A 136 -3.23 -16.51 -5.13
C GLY A 136 -2.29 -16.97 -6.26
N LYS A 137 -2.81 -17.78 -7.18
CA LYS A 137 -2.06 -18.21 -8.39
C LYS A 137 -1.83 -17.08 -9.39
N ASP A 138 -2.70 -16.07 -9.36
CA ASP A 138 -2.62 -14.86 -10.18
C ASP A 138 -2.26 -13.66 -9.29
N ILE A 139 -0.98 -13.28 -9.33
CA ILE A 139 -0.46 -12.09 -8.64
C ILE A 139 -0.30 -10.98 -9.67
N ARG A 140 -0.94 -9.83 -9.40
CA ARG A 140 -0.87 -8.67 -10.29
C ARG A 140 0.58 -8.18 -10.40
N LYS A 141 1.08 -8.04 -11.62
CA LYS A 141 2.37 -7.40 -11.91
C LYS A 141 2.37 -5.96 -11.36
N GLY A 142 3.42 -5.59 -10.63
CA GLY A 142 3.53 -4.29 -9.99
C GLY A 142 2.71 -4.15 -8.70
N SER A 143 2.17 -5.24 -8.16
CA SER A 143 1.61 -5.24 -6.81
C SER A 143 2.70 -4.99 -5.77
N VAL A 144 2.31 -4.43 -4.62
CA VAL A 144 3.20 -4.15 -3.48
C VAL A 144 4.01 -5.40 -3.07
N TRP A 145 3.39 -6.58 -3.16
CA TRP A 145 4.08 -7.85 -2.97
C TRP A 145 5.28 -8.01 -3.91
N GLU A 146 5.08 -7.85 -5.22
CA GLU A 146 6.15 -8.03 -6.22
C GLU A 146 7.19 -6.92 -6.19
N THR A 147 6.82 -5.69 -5.82
CA THR A 147 7.73 -4.54 -5.92
C THR A 147 8.46 -4.19 -4.63
N ASP A 148 7.86 -4.46 -3.46
CA ASP A 148 8.32 -3.89 -2.19
C ASP A 148 8.51 -4.95 -1.09
N GLU A 149 7.60 -5.94 -0.98
CA GLU A 149 7.61 -6.88 0.15
C GLU A 149 8.47 -8.12 -0.10
N LYS A 150 8.34 -8.74 -1.28
CA LYS A 150 8.96 -10.03 -1.60
C LYS A 150 10.49 -9.99 -1.48
N ASP A 151 11.12 -9.00 -2.13
CA ASP A 151 12.58 -8.84 -2.09
C ASP A 151 13.05 -8.34 -0.71
N ALA A 152 12.28 -7.47 -0.04
CA ALA A 152 12.58 -7.05 1.33
C ALA A 152 12.61 -8.25 2.28
N LEU A 153 11.60 -9.13 2.24
CA LEU A 153 11.55 -10.35 3.04
C LEU A 153 12.69 -11.31 2.72
N LYS A 154 13.00 -11.48 1.43
CA LYS A 154 14.09 -12.34 0.97
C LYS A 154 15.45 -11.88 1.51
N ASN A 155 15.68 -10.56 1.54
CA ASN A 155 16.94 -9.96 1.96
C ASN A 155 17.02 -9.68 3.47
N ASN A 156 15.89 -9.71 4.19
CA ASN A 156 15.86 -9.42 5.62
C ASN A 156 16.49 -10.55 6.45
N ALA A 157 17.69 -10.33 6.98
CA ALA A 157 18.44 -11.31 7.76
C ALA A 157 17.75 -11.74 9.08
N LYS A 158 16.81 -10.94 9.61
CA LYS A 158 16.07 -11.26 10.85
C LYS A 158 14.99 -12.32 10.63
N VAL A 159 14.54 -12.50 9.39
CA VAL A 159 13.58 -13.55 9.01
C VAL A 159 14.32 -14.88 8.90
N THR A 160 13.98 -15.83 9.78
CA THR A 160 14.60 -17.16 9.81
C THR A 160 13.84 -18.19 8.98
N ARG A 161 12.53 -18.05 8.84
CA ARG A 161 11.69 -18.95 8.05
C ARG A 161 10.53 -18.21 7.38
N VAL A 162 10.30 -18.53 6.11
CA VAL A 162 9.11 -18.10 5.37
C VAL A 162 8.34 -19.35 4.98
N GLU A 163 7.08 -19.44 5.40
CA GLU A 163 6.15 -20.49 4.98
C GLU A 163 5.13 -19.89 4.02
N ILE A 164 5.10 -20.39 2.79
CA ILE A 164 4.26 -19.85 1.73
C ILE A 164 3.13 -20.82 1.48
N SER A 165 1.90 -20.34 1.60
CA SER A 165 0.70 -21.06 1.22
C SER A 165 0.07 -20.44 -0.01
N GLU A 166 -0.52 -21.28 -0.86
CA GLU A 166 -1.24 -20.85 -2.06
C GLU A 166 -2.71 -21.29 -2.00
N ILE A 167 -3.58 -20.45 -2.56
CA ILE A 167 -4.98 -20.80 -2.80
C ILE A 167 -5.05 -21.67 -4.06
N GLU A 168 -5.53 -22.89 -3.90
CA GLU A 168 -5.71 -23.86 -4.97
C GLU A 168 -6.97 -23.60 -5.80
N THR A 169 -7.06 -24.26 -6.96
CA THR A 169 -8.20 -24.14 -7.87
C THR A 169 -9.48 -24.76 -7.32
N ASP A 170 -9.40 -25.57 -6.28
CA ASP A 170 -10.57 -26.05 -5.52
C ASP A 170 -10.94 -25.11 -4.35
N GLY A 171 -10.20 -24.02 -4.16
CA GLY A 171 -10.38 -23.03 -3.11
C GLY A 171 -9.72 -23.39 -1.77
N SER A 172 -9.09 -24.56 -1.65
CA SER A 172 -8.30 -24.93 -0.49
C SER A 172 -7.01 -24.11 -0.38
N ILE A 173 -6.44 -24.00 0.82
CA ILE A 173 -5.15 -23.35 1.05
C ILE A 173 -4.13 -24.44 1.35
N LYS A 174 -3.02 -24.48 0.60
CA LYS A 174 -1.96 -25.47 0.78
C LYS A 174 -0.60 -24.82 0.97
N VAL A 175 0.17 -25.33 1.93
CA VAL A 175 1.58 -24.96 2.08
C VAL A 175 2.32 -25.47 0.85
N THR A 176 3.12 -24.61 0.25
CA THR A 176 3.96 -24.92 -0.92
C THR A 176 5.34 -25.42 -0.50
N GLY A 177 6.10 -25.96 -1.45
CA GLY A 177 7.52 -26.26 -1.23
C GLY A 177 8.44 -25.03 -1.28
N ARG A 178 7.89 -23.82 -1.49
CA ARG A 178 8.68 -22.59 -1.58
C ARG A 178 9.15 -22.16 -0.20
N THR A 179 10.37 -21.66 -0.14
CA THR A 179 11.04 -21.17 1.06
C THR A 179 11.45 -19.71 0.87
N LYS A 180 12.05 -19.10 1.90
CA LYS A 180 12.66 -17.76 1.81
C LYS A 180 13.63 -17.63 0.62
N ALA A 181 14.43 -18.66 0.36
CA ALA A 181 15.42 -18.64 -0.73
C ALA A 181 14.75 -18.64 -2.12
N THR A 182 13.57 -19.23 -2.22
CA THR A 182 12.78 -19.35 -3.46
C THR A 182 11.57 -18.43 -3.45
N LEU A 183 11.60 -17.35 -2.66
CA LEU A 183 10.72 -16.20 -2.86
C LEU A 183 11.00 -15.61 -4.23
#